data_AF-A0AAD7U7E6-F1
#
_entry.id   AF-A0AAD7U7E6-F1
#
_cell.length_a   1.000
_cell.length_b   1.000
_cell.length_c   1.000
_cell.angle_alpha   90.00
_cell.angle_beta   90.00
_cell.angle_gamma   90.00
#
_symmetry.space_group_name_H-M   'P 1'
#
loop_
_entity.id
_entity.type
_entity.pdbx_description
1 polymer ?
#
loop_
_entity_poly.entity_id
_entity_poly.type
_entity_poly.pdbx_seq_one_letter_code
_entity_poly.pdbx_strand_id
1 'polypeptide(L)'
;MLALLVLFVLVGGCSGQVNRCGKESEVVLLFVHIFKAAGSSVRTLLRRYAEKCERKWVCLIECSEGGAEKNGVVQCRLRDTVNVGRQALFSRAPGRHSKLRRNPSAELVGLEAEVIGGHYYYGMHGILAPGRSYAYFTVLREPVATWISGIRYHDRALRSVESVAAAAAASLPPTASKQKYANAMSYLVPADQRRGVSARVKLEISRTNLRDFRVVGLVESWSATVDALAAVLDADLAIPSFWDRHKSLSRNTASGQFGGRDVVSILRRDETLWGRVRAFLDVETRLYADAIARHAHTCRQVLGDKCPLERTVFLRSLNASLLAPDILPSRALADAMRRDATRRDE
;
A
#
# COMPACT_ATOMS: atom_id res chain seq x y z
N MET A 1 -50.94 10.67 55.87
CA MET A 1 -50.92 10.41 54.42
C MET A 1 -49.88 11.32 53.80
N LEU A 2 -48.65 10.82 53.62
CA LEU A 2 -47.55 11.52 52.97
C LEU A 2 -47.46 11.01 51.53
N ALA A 3 -47.68 11.89 50.55
CA ALA A 3 -47.42 11.61 49.15
C ALA A 3 -45.98 12.01 48.81
N LEU A 4 -45.11 11.01 48.63
CA LEU A 4 -43.72 11.18 48.23
C LEU A 4 -43.66 11.19 46.70
N LEU A 5 -43.58 12.37 46.10
CA LEU A 5 -43.38 12.55 44.66
C LEU A 5 -41.89 12.34 44.35
N VAL A 6 -41.53 11.18 43.81
CA VAL A 6 -40.19 10.90 43.30
C VAL A 6 -40.08 11.43 41.87
N LEU A 7 -39.49 12.62 41.74
CA LEU A 7 -39.18 13.25 40.46
C LEU A 7 -37.89 12.61 39.92
N PHE A 8 -38.02 11.60 39.04
CA PHE A 8 -36.91 11.08 38.26
C PHE A 8 -36.55 12.12 37.18
N VAL A 9 -35.56 12.97 37.48
CA VAL A 9 -34.88 13.78 36.47
C VAL A 9 -34.01 12.82 35.66
N LEU A 10 -34.55 12.33 34.54
CA LEU A 10 -33.75 11.77 33.46
C LEU A 10 -32.88 12.90 32.90
N VAL A 11 -31.71 13.11 33.51
CA VAL A 11 -30.62 13.80 32.86
C VAL A 11 -30.17 12.88 31.74
N GLY A 12 -30.88 12.97 30.61
CA GLY A 12 -30.40 12.53 29.31
C GLY A 12 -29.19 13.37 29.00
N GLY A 13 -28.05 12.99 29.58
CA GLY A 13 -26.76 13.50 29.20
C GLY A 13 -26.59 13.15 27.74
N CYS A 14 -26.88 14.12 26.87
CA CYS A 14 -26.30 14.19 25.55
C CYS A 14 -24.79 14.23 25.78
N SER A 15 -24.20 13.05 25.96
CA SER A 15 -22.77 12.83 25.90
C SER A 15 -22.38 13.31 24.52
N GLY A 16 -21.94 14.57 24.43
CA GLY A 16 -21.38 15.12 23.22
C GLY A 16 -20.39 14.08 22.72
N GLN A 17 -20.68 13.51 21.55
CA GLN A 17 -19.80 12.54 20.93
C GLN A 17 -18.48 13.28 20.69
N VAL A 18 -17.56 13.15 21.64
CA VAL A 18 -16.17 13.58 21.49
C VAL A 18 -15.70 12.88 20.21
N ASN A 19 -15.47 13.65 19.15
CA ASN A 19 -14.98 13.15 17.87
C ASN A 19 -13.76 12.27 18.16
N ARG A 20 -13.91 10.94 18.02
CA ARG A 20 -13.00 9.97 18.66
C ARG A 20 -11.63 9.86 18.00
N CYS A 21 -11.43 10.48 16.85
CA CYS A 21 -10.16 10.56 16.14
C CYS A 21 -10.12 11.95 15.50
N GLY A 22 -9.21 12.84 15.95
CA GLY A 22 -9.20 14.28 15.62
C GLY A 22 -9.65 14.58 14.19
N LYS A 23 -10.71 15.37 14.04
CA LYS A 23 -11.43 15.57 12.76
C LYS A 23 -10.74 16.55 11.82
N GLU A 24 -9.63 17.17 12.23
CA GLU A 24 -9.09 18.38 11.59
C GLU A 24 -8.19 18.16 10.37
N SER A 25 -7.88 16.92 10.00
CA SER A 25 -7.14 16.70 8.75
C SER A 25 -8.07 16.82 7.53
N GLU A 26 -8.04 17.97 6.86
CA GLU A 26 -8.56 18.17 5.48
C GLU A 26 -7.79 17.34 4.43
N VAL A 27 -6.66 16.73 4.82
CA VAL A 27 -5.81 15.94 3.94
C VAL A 27 -6.48 14.61 3.59
N VAL A 28 -6.67 14.37 2.29
CA VAL A 28 -7.15 13.07 1.78
C VAL A 28 -5.99 12.07 1.74
N LEU A 29 -6.18 10.91 2.35
CA LEU A 29 -5.19 9.83 2.26
C LEU A 29 -5.40 8.99 1.00
N LEU A 30 -4.38 8.92 0.15
CA LEU A 30 -4.35 8.14 -1.09
C LEU A 30 -3.47 6.89 -0.92
N PHE A 31 -4.10 5.73 -0.67
CA PHE A 31 -3.42 4.44 -0.61
C PHE A 31 -3.25 3.75 -1.97
N VAL A 32 -2.03 3.76 -2.50
CA VAL A 32 -1.62 3.03 -3.71
C VAL A 32 -1.27 1.58 -3.36
N HIS A 33 -2.16 0.65 -3.69
CA HIS A 33 -1.99 -0.78 -3.39
C HIS A 33 -1.15 -1.50 -4.45
N ILE A 34 0.10 -1.79 -4.08
CA ILE A 34 1.00 -2.66 -4.85
C ILE A 34 0.58 -4.11 -4.70
N PHE A 35 0.42 -4.80 -5.83
CA PHE A 35 -0.04 -6.19 -5.85
C PHE A 35 0.87 -7.10 -5.01
N LYS A 36 0.24 -7.92 -4.15
CA LYS A 36 0.86 -8.87 -3.21
C LYS A 36 1.78 -8.24 -2.13
N ALA A 37 1.67 -6.93 -1.90
CA ALA A 37 2.34 -6.23 -0.81
C ALA A 37 1.39 -5.93 0.37
N ALA A 38 0.75 -6.97 0.91
CA ALA A 38 -0.17 -6.90 2.05
C ALA A 38 -1.39 -5.95 1.95
N GLY A 39 -1.79 -5.51 0.76
CA GLY A 39 -2.86 -4.52 0.70
C GLY A 39 -4.26 -5.02 1.04
N SER A 40 -4.52 -6.34 1.12
CA SER A 40 -5.76 -6.81 1.77
C SER A 40 -5.78 -6.47 3.27
N SER A 41 -4.64 -6.57 3.95
CA SER A 41 -4.48 -6.16 5.34
C SER A 41 -4.62 -4.65 5.48
N VAL A 42 -3.96 -3.87 4.60
CA VAL A 42 -4.10 -2.40 4.59
C VAL A 42 -5.54 -1.98 4.34
N ARG A 43 -6.23 -2.54 3.34
CA ARG A 43 -7.64 -2.20 3.08
C ARG A 43 -8.53 -2.50 4.28
N THR A 44 -8.33 -3.65 4.94
CA THR A 44 -9.09 -4.01 6.14
C THR A 44 -8.80 -3.04 7.28
N LEU A 45 -7.54 -2.65 7.47
CA LEU A 45 -7.12 -1.66 8.46
C LEU A 45 -7.78 -0.31 8.16
N LEU A 46 -7.65 0.24 6.96
CA LEU A 46 -8.20 1.56 6.60
C LEU A 46 -9.73 1.57 6.63
N ARG A 47 -10.38 0.47 6.22
CA ARG A 47 -11.83 0.30 6.33
C ARG A 47 -12.27 0.36 7.79
N ARG A 48 -11.64 -0.41 8.69
CA ARG A 48 -11.99 -0.43 10.11
C ARG A 48 -11.64 0.87 10.82
N TYR A 49 -10.56 1.52 10.40
CA TYR A 49 -10.20 2.87 10.85
C TYR A 49 -11.33 3.84 10.50
N ALA A 50 -11.79 3.83 9.25
CA ALA A 50 -12.91 4.63 8.79
C ALA A 50 -14.22 4.35 9.55
N GLU A 51 -14.54 3.08 9.79
CA GLU A 51 -15.70 2.67 10.62
C GLU A 51 -15.58 3.22 12.05
N LYS A 52 -14.40 3.12 12.67
CA LYS A 52 -14.17 3.53 14.06
C LYS A 52 -14.10 5.05 14.26
N CYS A 53 -13.58 5.77 13.28
CA CYS A 53 -13.33 7.20 13.33
C CYS A 53 -14.34 8.02 12.52
N GLU A 54 -15.42 7.38 12.05
CA GLU A 54 -16.45 7.99 11.20
C GLU A 54 -15.89 8.67 9.94
N ARG A 55 -14.78 8.16 9.41
CA ARG A 55 -14.16 8.68 8.18
C ARG A 55 -14.80 8.08 6.94
N LYS A 56 -14.71 8.79 5.82
CA LYS A 56 -15.25 8.41 4.51
C LYS A 56 -14.21 7.63 3.70
N TRP A 57 -14.38 6.31 3.60
CA TRP A 57 -13.49 5.42 2.83
C TRP A 57 -14.12 5.00 1.50
N VAL A 58 -13.31 5.02 0.44
CA VAL A 58 -13.65 4.56 -0.91
C VAL A 58 -12.56 3.62 -1.43
N CYS A 59 -12.92 2.38 -1.77
CA CYS A 59 -11.99 1.46 -2.41
C CYS A 59 -12.22 1.29 -3.90
N LEU A 60 -11.17 1.56 -4.68
CA LEU A 60 -11.16 1.43 -6.13
C LEU A 60 -10.31 0.22 -6.55
N ILE A 61 -10.82 -0.61 -7.46
CA ILE A 61 -10.11 -1.77 -8.01
C ILE A 61 -10.26 -1.81 -9.53
N GLU A 62 -9.52 -2.70 -10.19
CA GLU A 62 -9.66 -2.96 -11.63
C GLU A 62 -9.55 -1.66 -12.45
N CYS A 63 -8.59 -0.81 -12.11
CA CYS A 63 -8.40 0.49 -12.75
C CYS A 63 -7.74 0.35 -14.12
N SER A 64 -8.51 0.55 -15.19
CA SER A 64 -7.99 0.73 -16.54
C SER A 64 -7.32 2.09 -16.68
N GLU A 65 -6.29 2.18 -17.53
CA GLU A 65 -5.60 3.43 -17.87
C GLU A 65 -5.16 4.27 -16.65
N GLY A 66 -4.80 3.66 -15.52
CA GLY A 66 -4.39 4.47 -14.36
C GLY A 66 -5.42 4.67 -13.27
N GLY A 67 -6.69 4.42 -13.59
CA GLY A 67 -7.77 5.12 -12.89
C GLY A 67 -7.85 6.60 -13.29
N ALA A 68 -7.13 7.01 -14.35
CA ALA A 68 -7.22 8.36 -14.89
C ALA A 68 -8.69 8.70 -15.18
N GLU A 69 -9.04 9.96 -14.92
CA GLU A 69 -10.36 10.45 -15.28
C GLU A 69 -10.49 10.45 -16.81
N LYS A 70 -11.63 9.95 -17.28
CA LYS A 70 -12.01 10.06 -18.69
C LYS A 70 -13.51 10.31 -18.77
N ASN A 71 -13.88 11.46 -19.33
CA ASN A 71 -15.28 11.90 -19.45
C ASN A 71 -16.02 11.97 -18.09
N GLY A 72 -15.39 12.55 -17.06
CA GLY A 72 -16.00 12.76 -15.74
C GLY A 72 -16.09 11.52 -14.85
N VAL A 73 -15.52 10.38 -15.26
CA VAL A 73 -15.53 9.14 -14.47
C VAL A 73 -14.14 8.60 -14.24
N VAL A 74 -13.95 8.03 -13.06
CA VAL A 74 -12.78 7.24 -12.72
C VAL A 74 -12.84 5.94 -13.49
N GLN A 75 -11.79 5.60 -14.24
CA GLN A 75 -11.71 4.34 -14.97
C GLN A 75 -11.39 3.14 -14.05
N CYS A 76 -12.13 3.00 -12.95
CA CYS A 76 -12.01 1.94 -11.94
C CYS A 76 -13.38 1.38 -11.57
N ARG A 77 -13.40 0.16 -11.03
CA ARG A 77 -14.57 -0.41 -10.35
C ARG A 77 -14.56 -0.03 -8.87
N LEU A 78 -15.71 0.42 -8.37
CA LEU A 78 -15.92 0.66 -6.94
C LEU A 78 -16.14 -0.68 -6.21
N ARG A 79 -15.18 -1.07 -5.36
CA ARG A 79 -15.23 -2.31 -4.57
C ARG A 79 -16.10 -2.17 -3.33
N ASP A 80 -15.77 -1.22 -2.45
CA ASP A 80 -16.48 -0.98 -1.20
C ASP A 80 -16.40 0.50 -0.77
N THR A 81 -17.27 0.86 0.16
CA THR A 81 -17.30 2.18 0.81
C THR A 81 -17.58 2.01 2.30
N VAL A 82 -17.21 3.03 3.09
CA VAL A 82 -17.59 3.20 4.50
C VAL A 82 -17.94 4.67 4.72
N ASN A 83 -19.04 4.93 5.42
CA ASN A 83 -19.57 6.28 5.70
C ASN A 83 -19.80 7.16 4.45
N VAL A 84 -19.90 6.53 3.28
CA VAL A 84 -20.27 7.15 2.00
C VAL A 84 -21.33 6.29 1.34
N GLY A 85 -22.47 6.90 1.04
CA GLY A 85 -23.55 6.22 0.31
C GLY A 85 -23.07 5.80 -1.07
N ARG A 86 -23.07 4.50 -1.36
CA ARG A 86 -22.54 3.97 -2.63
C ARG A 86 -23.15 4.67 -3.86
N GLN A 87 -24.45 4.94 -3.83
CA GLN A 87 -25.16 5.60 -4.93
C GLN A 87 -24.72 7.06 -5.15
N ALA A 88 -24.26 7.74 -4.10
CA ALA A 88 -23.78 9.13 -4.17
C ALA A 88 -22.48 9.27 -4.96
N LEU A 89 -21.79 8.16 -5.28
CA LEU A 89 -20.55 8.17 -6.06
C LEU A 89 -20.77 7.96 -7.57
N PHE A 90 -22.02 7.79 -8.02
CA PHE A 90 -22.32 7.52 -9.43
C PHE A 90 -23.10 8.67 -10.05
N SER A 91 -22.61 9.15 -11.19
CA SER A 91 -23.39 10.03 -12.06
C SER A 91 -24.36 9.22 -12.93
N ARG A 92 -25.51 9.82 -13.24
CA ARG A 92 -26.41 9.30 -14.26
C ARG A 92 -25.78 9.51 -15.63
N ALA A 93 -25.96 8.55 -16.54
CA ALA A 93 -25.59 8.77 -17.94
C ALA A 93 -26.47 9.91 -18.54
N PRO A 94 -25.99 10.66 -19.55
CA PRO A 94 -26.88 11.53 -20.31
C PRO A 94 -27.95 10.69 -21.04
N GLY A 95 -29.24 11.05 -20.90
CA GLY A 95 -30.36 10.39 -21.60
C GLY A 95 -31.66 10.27 -20.79
N ARG A 96 -32.81 10.16 -21.48
CA ARG A 96 -34.20 10.20 -20.93
C ARG A 96 -34.53 9.04 -19.96
N HIS A 97 -33.76 7.94 -20.01
CA HIS A 97 -33.88 6.77 -19.12
C HIS A 97 -32.51 6.30 -18.63
N SER A 98 -31.72 7.21 -18.07
CA SER A 98 -30.32 6.94 -17.80
C SER A 98 -30.08 5.98 -16.64
N LYS A 99 -29.56 4.79 -16.97
CA LYS A 99 -28.97 3.86 -16.00
C LYS A 99 -27.76 4.54 -15.35
N LEU A 100 -27.49 4.19 -14.08
CA LEU A 100 -26.25 4.59 -13.41
C LEU A 100 -25.05 4.08 -14.21
N ARG A 101 -24.00 4.90 -14.31
CA ARG A 101 -22.74 4.46 -14.89
C ARG A 101 -22.16 3.31 -14.07
N ARG A 102 -21.41 2.41 -14.73
CA ARG A 102 -20.73 1.28 -14.03
C ARG A 102 -19.53 1.75 -13.20
N ASN A 103 -18.92 2.86 -13.62
CA ASN A 103 -17.76 3.48 -12.99
C ASN A 103 -18.19 4.70 -12.17
N PRO A 104 -17.54 4.97 -11.02
CA PRO A 104 -17.88 6.12 -10.20
C PRO A 104 -17.44 7.44 -10.86
N SER A 105 -18.12 8.53 -10.51
CA SER A 105 -17.72 9.89 -10.90
C SER A 105 -16.41 10.26 -10.21
N ALA A 106 -15.48 10.85 -10.97
CA ALA A 106 -14.21 11.32 -10.43
C ALA A 106 -14.43 12.45 -9.42
N GLU A 107 -15.23 13.45 -9.81
CA GLU A 107 -15.64 14.57 -8.97
C GLU A 107 -16.29 14.11 -7.65
N LEU A 108 -17.29 13.22 -7.71
CA LEU A 108 -17.99 12.79 -6.49
C LEU A 108 -17.09 11.98 -5.56
N VAL A 109 -16.21 11.13 -6.10
CA VAL A 109 -15.20 10.44 -5.27
C VAL A 109 -14.23 11.46 -4.67
N GLY A 110 -13.77 12.41 -5.48
CA GLY A 110 -12.82 13.44 -5.10
C GLY A 110 -13.36 14.51 -4.16
N LEU A 111 -14.68 14.61 -4.01
CA LEU A 111 -15.37 15.45 -3.03
C LEU A 111 -15.67 14.68 -1.74
N GLU A 112 -16.24 13.47 -1.86
CA GLU A 112 -16.76 12.74 -0.70
C GLU A 112 -15.70 11.97 0.08
N ALA A 113 -14.66 11.44 -0.57
CA ALA A 113 -13.73 10.56 0.13
C ALA A 113 -12.76 11.35 1.03
N GLU A 114 -12.44 10.80 2.20
CA GLU A 114 -11.32 11.23 3.05
C GLU A 114 -10.15 10.23 2.96
N VAL A 115 -10.46 8.98 2.62
CA VAL A 115 -9.46 7.95 2.33
C VAL A 115 -9.85 7.22 1.05
N ILE A 116 -8.95 7.21 0.07
CA ILE A 116 -9.11 6.50 -1.21
C ILE A 116 -8.02 5.46 -1.31
N GLY A 117 -8.38 4.17 -1.43
CA GLY A 117 -7.38 3.10 -1.49
C GLY A 117 -7.67 2.06 -2.55
N GLY A 118 -6.65 1.52 -3.20
CA GLY A 118 -6.93 0.66 -4.34
C GLY A 118 -5.79 0.29 -5.25
N HIS A 119 -6.11 -0.54 -6.24
CA HIS A 119 -5.20 -0.89 -7.34
C HIS A 119 -5.23 0.19 -8.42
N TYR A 120 -4.91 1.42 -8.04
CA TYR A 120 -4.71 2.55 -8.95
C TYR A 120 -3.23 2.95 -8.96
N TYR A 121 -2.90 3.93 -9.79
CA TYR A 121 -1.52 4.32 -10.09
C TYR A 121 -1.20 5.66 -9.44
N TYR A 122 0.09 5.95 -9.29
CA TYR A 122 0.53 7.29 -8.93
C TYR A 122 -0.06 8.33 -9.93
N GLY A 123 -0.43 9.50 -9.44
CA GLY A 123 -1.16 10.52 -10.21
C GLY A 123 -2.67 10.54 -9.94
N MET A 124 -3.20 9.59 -9.17
CA MET A 124 -4.64 9.54 -8.84
C MET A 124 -5.15 10.76 -8.06
N HIS A 125 -4.27 11.60 -7.48
CA HIS A 125 -4.69 12.85 -6.84
C HIS A 125 -5.39 13.80 -7.81
N GLY A 126 -5.22 13.62 -9.13
CA GLY A 126 -5.93 14.40 -10.16
C GLY A 126 -7.45 14.28 -10.13
N ILE A 127 -8.04 13.30 -9.41
CA ILE A 127 -9.51 13.24 -9.21
C ILE A 127 -10.00 14.17 -8.10
N LEU A 128 -9.10 14.68 -7.25
CA LEU A 128 -9.45 15.56 -6.15
C LEU A 128 -9.74 16.96 -6.67
N ALA A 129 -10.62 17.68 -5.99
CA ALA A 129 -10.88 19.09 -6.31
C ALA A 129 -9.58 19.93 -6.22
N PRO A 130 -9.39 20.92 -7.09
CA PRO A 130 -8.23 21.82 -7.03
C PRO A 130 -8.06 22.43 -5.64
N GLY A 131 -6.82 22.43 -5.14
CA GLY A 131 -6.48 22.96 -3.81
C GLY A 131 -6.74 22.00 -2.64
N ARG A 132 -7.41 20.86 -2.87
CA ARG A 132 -7.63 19.86 -1.81
C ARG A 132 -6.32 19.18 -1.45
N SER A 133 -5.92 19.28 -0.18
CA SER A 133 -4.70 18.66 0.31
C SER A 133 -4.79 17.13 0.28
N TYR A 134 -3.68 16.47 -0.03
CA TYR A 134 -3.59 15.02 -0.06
C TYR A 134 -2.24 14.50 0.42
N ALA A 135 -2.23 13.23 0.84
CA ALA A 135 -1.03 12.51 1.20
C ALA A 135 -1.06 11.11 0.59
N TYR A 136 0.05 10.71 -0.02
CA TYR A 136 0.20 9.36 -0.54
C TYR A 136 0.72 8.39 0.52
N PHE A 137 0.17 7.17 0.50
CA PHE A 137 0.63 6.02 1.28
C PHE A 137 0.76 4.78 0.39
N THR A 138 1.82 4.00 0.57
CA THR A 138 1.96 2.68 -0.05
C THR A 138 2.70 1.73 0.86
N VAL A 139 2.59 0.44 0.57
CA VAL A 139 3.36 -0.63 1.21
C VAL A 139 4.03 -1.44 0.10
N LEU A 140 5.34 -1.60 0.21
CA LEU A 140 6.12 -2.48 -0.65
C LEU A 140 6.42 -3.78 0.06
N ARG A 141 6.76 -4.78 -0.73
CA ARG A 141 7.22 -6.08 -0.28
C ARG A 141 8.44 -6.45 -1.09
N GLU A 142 9.30 -7.24 -0.49
CA GLU A 142 10.47 -7.77 -1.16
C GLU A 142 10.12 -8.42 -2.53
N PRO A 143 10.86 -8.12 -3.62
CA PRO A 143 10.49 -8.53 -4.97
C PRO A 143 10.35 -10.04 -5.18
N VAL A 144 11.26 -10.88 -4.65
CA VAL A 144 11.16 -12.34 -4.87
C VAL A 144 9.97 -12.92 -4.10
N ALA A 145 9.70 -12.46 -2.86
CA ALA A 145 8.51 -12.85 -2.12
C ALA A 145 7.22 -12.42 -2.83
N THR A 146 7.22 -11.24 -3.42
CA THR A 146 6.08 -10.73 -4.20
C THR A 146 5.86 -11.57 -5.45
N TRP A 147 6.91 -11.87 -6.21
CA TRP A 147 6.86 -12.69 -7.41
C TRP A 147 6.36 -14.10 -7.12
N ILE A 148 6.95 -14.79 -6.13
CA ILE A 148 6.51 -16.13 -5.69
C ILE A 148 5.06 -16.09 -5.21
N SER A 149 4.68 -15.06 -4.45
CA SER A 149 3.30 -14.91 -3.98
C SER A 149 2.31 -14.61 -5.11
N GLY A 150 2.77 -13.97 -6.19
CA GLY A 150 2.03 -13.76 -7.42
C GLY A 150 1.77 -15.06 -8.18
N ILE A 151 2.81 -15.88 -8.37
CA ILE A 151 2.69 -17.21 -9.01
C ILE A 151 1.62 -18.05 -8.32
N ARG A 152 1.70 -18.18 -6.98
CA ARG A 152 0.69 -18.91 -6.19
C ARG A 152 -0.70 -18.28 -6.21
N TYR A 153 -0.79 -16.97 -6.41
CA TYR A 153 -2.08 -16.29 -6.49
C TYR A 153 -2.80 -16.61 -7.80
N HIS A 154 -2.06 -16.68 -8.90
CA HIS A 154 -2.61 -16.98 -10.22
C HIS A 154 -2.85 -18.48 -10.44
N ASP A 155 -2.02 -19.34 -9.85
CA ASP A 155 -2.21 -20.79 -9.90
C ASP A 155 -2.37 -21.36 -8.49
N ARG A 156 -3.62 -21.67 -8.14
CA ARG A 156 -3.99 -22.26 -6.84
C ARG A 156 -3.76 -23.78 -6.78
N ALA A 157 -3.41 -24.43 -7.89
CA ALA A 157 -3.08 -25.84 -7.93
C ALA A 157 -1.65 -26.13 -7.41
N LEU A 158 -0.80 -25.11 -7.31
CA LEU A 158 0.56 -25.23 -6.78
C LEU A 158 0.54 -25.43 -5.26
N ARG A 159 0.55 -26.70 -4.85
CA ARG A 159 0.40 -27.14 -3.45
C ARG A 159 1.71 -27.58 -2.77
N SER A 160 2.85 -27.59 -3.48
CA SER A 160 4.15 -27.96 -2.90
C SER A 160 5.26 -26.94 -3.21
N VAL A 161 6.35 -26.98 -2.43
CA VAL A 161 7.52 -26.10 -2.65
C VAL A 161 8.09 -26.33 -4.04
N GLU A 162 8.20 -27.58 -4.46
CA GLU A 162 8.76 -28.01 -5.75
C GLU A 162 7.90 -27.53 -6.91
N SER A 163 6.57 -27.66 -6.82
CA SER A 163 5.66 -27.18 -7.86
C SER A 163 5.74 -25.67 -8.06
N VAL A 164 5.87 -24.91 -6.96
CA VAL A 164 6.03 -23.45 -7.02
C VAL A 164 7.42 -23.08 -7.56
N ALA A 165 8.47 -23.79 -7.16
CA ALA A 165 9.82 -23.55 -7.68
C ALA A 165 9.91 -23.85 -9.19
N ALA A 166 9.30 -24.94 -9.65
CA ALA A 166 9.22 -25.30 -11.06
C ALA A 166 8.43 -24.24 -11.85
N ALA A 167 7.27 -23.81 -11.35
CA ALA A 167 6.47 -22.74 -11.97
C ALA A 167 7.23 -21.40 -12.01
N ALA A 168 7.99 -21.08 -10.95
CA ALA A 168 8.85 -19.89 -10.91
C ALA A 168 9.94 -19.96 -11.98
N ALA A 169 10.66 -21.08 -12.08
CA ALA A 169 11.68 -21.30 -13.10
C ALA A 169 11.11 -21.21 -14.53
N ALA A 170 9.93 -21.79 -14.76
CA ALA A 170 9.23 -21.75 -16.04
C ALA A 170 8.73 -20.34 -16.41
N SER A 171 8.42 -19.50 -15.43
CA SER A 171 8.00 -18.12 -15.66
C SER A 171 9.16 -17.16 -16.01
N LEU A 172 10.42 -17.60 -15.87
CA LEU A 172 11.58 -16.81 -16.25
C LEU A 172 11.71 -16.77 -17.78
N PRO A 173 12.00 -15.60 -18.37
CA PRO A 173 12.23 -15.50 -19.81
C PRO A 173 13.43 -16.36 -20.24
N PRO A 174 13.39 -17.00 -21.43
CA PRO A 174 14.35 -18.03 -21.83
C PRO A 174 15.82 -17.57 -21.98
N THR A 175 16.09 -16.26 -22.06
CA THR A 175 17.44 -15.66 -22.10
C THR A 175 17.42 -14.26 -21.48
N ALA A 176 18.50 -13.48 -21.61
CA ALA A 176 18.65 -12.07 -21.20
C ALA A 176 17.66 -11.11 -21.91
N SER A 177 16.38 -11.47 -21.93
CA SER A 177 15.31 -10.68 -22.51
C SER A 177 15.24 -9.32 -21.84
N LYS A 178 14.77 -8.33 -22.60
CA LYS A 178 14.44 -7.00 -22.07
C LYS A 178 13.25 -7.04 -21.09
N GLN A 179 12.54 -8.17 -20.96
CA GLN A 179 11.43 -8.31 -20.03
C GLN A 179 11.98 -8.41 -18.60
N LYS A 180 11.69 -7.38 -17.82
CA LYS A 180 12.02 -7.29 -16.40
C LYS A 180 10.75 -7.38 -15.59
N TYR A 181 10.84 -7.98 -14.41
CA TYR A 181 9.76 -7.92 -13.43
C TYR A 181 9.55 -6.46 -13.00
N ALA A 182 8.29 -6.02 -12.96
CA ALA A 182 7.94 -4.62 -12.72
C ALA A 182 6.59 -4.51 -11.99
N ASN A 183 6.54 -4.97 -10.73
CA ASN A 183 5.30 -5.00 -9.96
C ASN A 183 5.01 -3.64 -9.32
N ALA A 184 5.81 -3.18 -8.37
CA ALA A 184 5.73 -1.87 -7.74
C ALA A 184 5.85 -0.74 -8.77
N MET A 185 6.80 -0.85 -9.70
CA MET A 185 6.93 0.12 -10.80
C MET A 185 5.67 0.22 -11.66
N SER A 186 4.88 -0.86 -11.77
CA SER A 186 3.62 -0.78 -12.49
C SER A 186 2.66 0.18 -11.82
N TYR A 187 2.68 0.36 -10.50
CA TYR A 187 1.78 1.25 -9.75
C TYR A 187 2.38 2.63 -9.46
N LEU A 188 3.71 2.74 -9.33
CA LEU A 188 4.39 3.99 -8.98
C LEU A 188 4.69 4.89 -10.19
N VAL A 189 4.52 4.39 -11.42
CA VAL A 189 4.65 5.18 -12.64
C VAL A 189 3.27 5.72 -13.05
N PRO A 190 3.14 7.02 -13.38
CA PRO A 190 1.90 7.61 -13.90
C PRO A 190 1.41 6.87 -15.14
N ALA A 191 0.11 6.73 -15.31
CA ALA A 191 -0.48 5.83 -16.30
C ALA A 191 -0.10 6.17 -17.76
N ASP A 192 0.00 7.46 -18.07
CA ASP A 192 0.43 8.04 -19.33
C ASP A 192 1.91 7.75 -19.66
N GLN A 193 2.74 7.53 -18.63
CA GLN A 193 4.18 7.27 -18.78
C GLN A 193 4.55 5.77 -18.76
N ARG A 194 3.57 4.86 -18.76
CA ARG A 194 3.85 3.41 -18.63
C ARG A 194 4.21 2.71 -19.95
N ARG A 195 3.69 3.19 -21.07
CA ARG A 195 3.81 2.51 -22.38
C ARG A 195 5.09 2.94 -23.09
N GLY A 196 5.78 2.00 -23.72
CA GLY A 196 6.99 2.29 -24.51
C GLY A 196 8.25 2.69 -23.72
N VAL A 197 8.13 2.88 -22.40
CA VAL A 197 9.25 3.31 -21.55
C VAL A 197 10.05 2.12 -21.02
N SER A 198 11.39 2.23 -21.09
CA SER A 198 12.30 1.21 -20.58
C SER A 198 12.18 1.00 -19.06
N ALA A 199 12.54 -0.18 -18.56
CA ALA A 199 12.51 -0.48 -17.12
C ALA A 199 13.38 0.48 -16.30
N ARG A 200 14.53 0.92 -16.85
CA ARG A 200 15.41 1.88 -16.18
C ARG A 200 14.76 3.26 -16.02
N VAL A 201 14.07 3.75 -17.05
CA VAL A 201 13.36 5.03 -16.95
C VAL A 201 12.17 4.92 -15.98
N LYS A 202 11.45 3.78 -15.99
CA LYS A 202 10.40 3.51 -15.00
C LYS A 202 10.91 3.48 -13.57
N LEU A 203 12.11 2.94 -13.34
CA LEU A 203 12.78 2.97 -12.04
C LEU A 203 13.02 4.41 -11.58
N GLU A 204 13.56 5.28 -12.43
CA GLU A 204 13.80 6.69 -12.07
C GLU A 204 12.50 7.44 -11.79
N ILE A 205 11.46 7.26 -12.61
CA ILE A 205 10.13 7.86 -12.36
C ILE A 205 9.57 7.35 -11.02
N SER A 206 9.62 6.04 -10.78
CA SER A 206 9.13 5.44 -9.53
C SER A 206 9.90 5.96 -8.32
N ARG A 207 11.21 6.17 -8.43
CA ARG A 207 12.06 6.74 -7.37
C ARG A 207 11.67 8.16 -7.04
N THR A 208 11.44 8.98 -8.05
CA THR A 208 10.97 10.36 -7.87
C THR A 208 9.62 10.35 -7.16
N ASN A 209 8.66 9.61 -7.69
CA ASN A 209 7.30 9.57 -7.14
C ASN A 209 7.25 8.99 -5.73
N LEU A 210 8.11 8.02 -5.41
CA LEU A 210 8.19 7.43 -4.06
C LEU A 210 8.56 8.47 -2.98
N ARG A 211 9.22 9.57 -3.37
CA ARG A 211 9.55 10.70 -2.47
C ARG A 211 8.33 11.54 -2.11
N ASP A 212 7.28 11.49 -2.91
CA ASP A 212 6.04 12.22 -2.66
C ASP A 212 5.10 11.47 -1.70
N PHE A 213 5.42 10.20 -1.40
CA PHE A 213 4.69 9.42 -0.42
C PHE A 213 5.01 9.91 0.99
N ARG A 214 3.97 10.33 1.71
CA ARG A 214 4.05 10.67 3.13
C ARG A 214 4.46 9.45 3.95
N VAL A 215 3.91 8.28 3.60
CA VAL A 215 4.30 7.00 4.20
C VAL A 215 4.65 5.98 3.12
N VAL A 216 5.87 5.43 3.21
CA VAL A 216 6.28 4.22 2.51
C VAL A 216 6.48 3.13 3.54
N GLY A 217 5.62 2.12 3.52
CA GLY A 217 5.67 0.95 4.38
C GLY A 217 6.38 -0.24 3.74
N LEU A 218 6.80 -1.19 4.58
CA LEU A 218 7.31 -2.49 4.14
C LEU A 218 6.54 -3.62 4.84
N VAL A 219 6.21 -4.68 4.10
CA VAL A 219 5.60 -5.89 4.68
C VAL A 219 6.53 -6.54 5.72
N GLU A 220 7.84 -6.50 5.48
CA GLU A 220 8.87 -7.06 6.34
C GLU A 220 9.06 -6.26 7.64
N SER A 221 8.58 -5.01 7.67
CA SER A 221 8.62 -4.10 8.81
C SER A 221 7.21 -3.60 9.13
N TRP A 222 6.27 -4.54 9.22
CA TRP A 222 4.85 -4.21 9.28
C TRP A 222 4.46 -3.42 10.53
N SER A 223 5.00 -3.77 11.71
CA SER A 223 4.71 -3.01 12.93
C SER A 223 5.09 -1.53 12.77
N ALA A 224 6.32 -1.24 12.32
CA ALA A 224 6.77 0.12 12.08
C ALA A 224 5.96 0.83 10.98
N THR A 225 5.49 0.08 9.97
CA THR A 225 4.58 0.59 8.94
C THR A 225 3.25 1.02 9.55
N VAL A 226 2.68 0.23 10.46
CA VAL A 226 1.44 0.56 11.17
C VAL A 226 1.65 1.74 12.09
N ASP A 227 2.77 1.81 12.82
CA ASP A 227 3.11 2.95 13.68
C ASP A 227 3.23 4.25 12.89
N ALA A 228 3.95 4.24 11.76
CA ALA A 228 4.09 5.41 10.89
C ALA A 228 2.75 5.87 10.31
N LEU A 229 1.88 4.91 9.94
CA LEU A 229 0.53 5.22 9.46
C LEU A 229 -0.35 5.79 10.58
N ALA A 230 -0.27 5.23 11.79
CA ALA A 230 -0.99 5.70 12.96
C ALA A 230 -0.66 7.16 13.27
N ALA A 231 0.63 7.49 13.31
CA ALA A 231 1.07 8.86 13.58
C ALA A 231 0.68 9.88 12.48
N VAL A 232 0.39 9.43 11.25
CA VAL A 232 -0.14 10.30 10.18
C VAL A 232 -1.66 10.44 10.26
N LEU A 233 -2.39 9.38 10.59
CA LEU A 233 -3.86 9.38 10.59
C LEU A 233 -4.49 9.75 11.93
N ASP A 234 -3.79 9.47 13.02
CA ASP A 234 -4.23 9.56 14.41
C ASP A 234 -3.04 10.02 15.27
N ALA A 235 -2.56 11.25 14.99
CA ALA A 235 -1.35 11.81 15.59
C ALA A 235 -1.40 11.84 17.13
N ASP A 236 -2.58 12.12 17.70
CA ASP A 236 -2.82 12.13 19.15
C ASP A 236 -3.00 10.72 19.73
N LEU A 237 -2.94 9.68 18.89
CA LEU A 237 -3.20 8.29 19.23
C LEU A 237 -4.49 8.14 20.03
N ALA A 238 -5.59 8.73 19.55
CA ALA A 238 -6.88 8.69 20.22
C ALA A 238 -7.45 7.26 20.32
N ILE A 239 -6.98 6.35 19.45
CA ILE A 239 -7.39 4.94 19.43
C ILE A 239 -6.18 3.96 19.44
N PRO A 240 -5.28 3.99 20.43
CA PRO A 240 -4.00 3.26 20.37
C PRO A 240 -4.21 1.74 20.29
N SER A 241 -5.19 1.21 21.04
CA SER A 241 -5.56 -0.22 21.00
C SER A 241 -6.08 -0.70 19.64
N PHE A 242 -6.57 0.21 18.79
CA PHE A 242 -6.90 -0.14 17.41
C PHE A 242 -5.63 -0.42 16.61
N TRP A 243 -4.63 0.44 16.71
CA TRP A 243 -3.36 0.32 15.99
C TRP A 243 -2.58 -0.90 16.46
N ASP A 244 -2.46 -1.11 17.77
CA ASP A 244 -1.69 -2.23 18.35
C ASP A 244 -2.20 -3.59 17.86
N ARG A 245 -3.52 -3.78 17.78
CA ARG A 245 -4.11 -5.03 17.25
C ARG A 245 -3.77 -5.30 15.78
N HIS A 246 -3.39 -4.28 15.01
CA HIS A 246 -3.01 -4.41 13.61
C HIS A 246 -1.49 -4.45 13.41
N LYS A 247 -0.66 -4.25 14.45
CA LYS A 247 0.81 -4.38 14.36
C LYS A 247 1.30 -5.80 14.12
N SER A 248 0.52 -6.79 14.56
CA SER A 248 0.70 -8.15 14.08
C SER A 248 -0.04 -8.31 12.75
N LEU A 249 0.68 -8.60 11.66
CA LEU A 249 0.03 -9.16 10.48
C LEU A 249 -0.70 -10.41 10.94
N SER A 250 -2.04 -10.42 10.84
CA SER A 250 -2.79 -11.66 10.95
C SER A 250 -2.13 -12.64 9.99
N ARG A 251 -1.48 -13.69 10.51
CA ARG A 251 -0.87 -14.72 9.67
C ARG A 251 -1.99 -15.18 8.75
N ASN A 252 -1.84 -14.94 7.45
CA ASN A 252 -2.81 -15.45 6.49
C ASN A 252 -2.89 -16.95 6.73
N THR A 253 -3.99 -17.44 7.31
CA THR A 253 -4.17 -18.87 7.62
C THR A 253 -4.12 -19.73 6.35
N ALA A 254 -4.29 -19.11 5.18
CA ALA A 254 -4.01 -19.67 3.86
C ALA A 254 -2.52 -19.99 3.60
N SER A 255 -1.58 -19.67 4.50
CA SER A 255 -0.15 -20.02 4.37
C SER A 255 0.20 -21.44 4.87
N GLY A 256 -0.79 -22.30 5.09
CA GLY A 256 -0.57 -23.68 5.53
C GLY A 256 0.09 -24.53 4.44
N GLN A 257 1.43 -24.53 4.40
CA GLN A 257 2.29 -25.72 4.27
C GLN A 257 3.77 -25.36 4.08
N PHE A 258 4.10 -24.24 3.40
CA PHE A 258 5.49 -23.82 3.17
C PHE A 258 5.64 -22.31 2.91
N GLY A 259 6.84 -21.79 3.18
CA GLY A 259 7.21 -20.39 3.04
C GLY A 259 7.92 -20.08 1.71
N GLY A 260 8.05 -18.78 1.40
CA GLY A 260 8.85 -18.34 0.24
C GLY A 260 10.34 -18.69 0.38
N ARG A 261 10.84 -18.85 1.61
CA ARG A 261 12.22 -19.28 1.90
C ARG A 261 12.53 -20.65 1.32
N ASP A 262 11.58 -21.58 1.44
CA ASP A 262 11.76 -22.96 0.97
C ASP A 262 11.87 -22.98 -0.56
N VAL A 263 11.02 -22.20 -1.25
CA VAL A 263 11.06 -22.05 -2.71
C VAL A 263 12.39 -21.45 -3.15
N VAL A 264 12.84 -20.38 -2.49
CA VAL A 264 14.14 -19.76 -2.79
C VAL A 264 15.29 -20.73 -2.54
N SER A 265 15.23 -21.55 -1.49
CA SER A 265 16.26 -22.55 -1.22
C SER A 265 16.37 -23.58 -2.35
N ILE A 266 15.26 -23.97 -3.00
CA ILE A 266 15.31 -24.85 -4.17
C ILE A 266 15.93 -24.12 -5.36
N LEU A 267 15.47 -22.90 -5.66
CA LEU A 267 15.97 -22.11 -6.80
C LEU A 267 17.48 -21.84 -6.72
N ARG A 268 18.03 -21.69 -5.51
CA ARG A 268 19.46 -21.43 -5.26
C ARG A 268 20.37 -22.65 -5.42
N ARG A 269 19.82 -23.86 -5.53
CA ARG A 269 20.62 -25.07 -5.78
C ARG A 269 21.25 -25.05 -7.18
N ASP A 270 20.65 -24.32 -8.11
CA ASP A 270 21.17 -24.08 -9.45
C ASP A 270 21.60 -22.61 -9.57
N GLU A 271 22.90 -22.35 -9.56
CA GLU A 271 23.45 -20.99 -9.61
C GLU A 271 23.12 -20.27 -10.93
N THR A 272 22.96 -21.02 -12.03
CA THR A 272 22.62 -20.45 -13.34
C THR A 272 21.17 -20.00 -13.34
N LEU A 273 20.26 -20.83 -12.83
CA LEU A 273 18.87 -20.45 -12.62
C LEU A 273 18.77 -19.25 -11.66
N TRP A 274 19.51 -19.27 -10.56
CA TRP A 274 19.50 -18.17 -9.60
C TRP A 274 20.04 -16.86 -10.19
N GLY A 275 21.10 -16.92 -11.00
CA GLY A 275 21.59 -15.79 -11.78
C GLY A 275 20.51 -15.16 -12.67
N ARG A 276 19.67 -16.00 -13.31
CA ARG A 276 18.53 -15.53 -14.11
C ARG A 276 17.44 -14.88 -13.25
N VAL A 277 17.14 -15.42 -12.07
CA VAL A 277 16.20 -14.80 -11.11
C VAL A 277 16.70 -13.41 -10.71
N ARG A 278 17.99 -13.28 -10.33
CA ARG A 278 18.60 -11.99 -9.97
C ARG A 278 18.49 -10.99 -11.13
N ALA A 279 18.85 -11.40 -12.34
CA ALA A 279 18.77 -10.54 -13.52
C ALA A 279 17.33 -10.12 -13.87
N PHE A 280 16.34 -11.01 -13.65
CA PHE A 280 14.93 -10.74 -13.89
C PHE A 280 14.34 -9.73 -12.89
N LEU A 281 14.79 -9.78 -11.63
CA LEU A 281 14.31 -8.94 -10.52
C LEU A 281 15.16 -7.70 -10.23
N ASP A 282 16.31 -7.51 -10.88
CA ASP A 282 17.30 -6.46 -10.56
C ASP A 282 16.68 -5.05 -10.45
N VAL A 283 15.87 -4.63 -11.42
CA VAL A 283 15.30 -3.28 -11.44
C VAL A 283 14.31 -3.08 -10.28
N GLU A 284 13.44 -4.06 -10.04
CA GLU A 284 12.50 -4.03 -8.91
C GLU A 284 13.23 -4.06 -7.56
N THR A 285 14.33 -4.81 -7.47
CA THR A 285 15.19 -4.88 -6.28
C THR A 285 15.84 -3.55 -5.97
N ARG A 286 16.30 -2.82 -6.99
CA ARG A 286 16.82 -1.46 -6.83
C ARG A 286 15.76 -0.51 -6.30
N LEU A 287 14.54 -0.55 -6.85
CA LEU A 287 13.42 0.24 -6.33
C LEU A 287 13.10 -0.12 -4.87
N TYR A 288 13.11 -1.40 -4.53
CA TYR A 288 12.85 -1.85 -3.16
C TYR A 288 13.93 -1.36 -2.18
N ALA A 289 15.20 -1.28 -2.60
CA ALA A 289 16.26 -0.66 -1.79
C ALA A 289 16.00 0.84 -1.54
N ASP A 290 15.47 1.58 -2.52
CA ASP A 290 15.05 2.97 -2.32
C ASP A 290 13.84 3.06 -1.38
N ALA A 291 12.88 2.13 -1.48
CA ALA A 291 11.72 2.07 -0.58
C ALA A 291 12.11 1.75 0.87
N ILE A 292 13.13 0.91 1.05
CA ILE A 292 13.77 0.64 2.33
C ILE A 292 14.29 1.93 2.96
N ALA A 293 15.09 2.70 2.21
CA ALA A 293 15.66 3.95 2.71
C ALA A 293 14.54 4.93 3.06
N ARG A 294 13.52 5.04 2.20
CA ARG A 294 12.36 5.89 2.43
C ARG A 294 11.51 5.45 3.61
N HIS A 295 11.33 4.16 3.84
CA HIS A 295 10.61 3.65 5.02
C HIS A 295 11.32 4.03 6.31
N ALA A 296 12.65 3.87 6.36
CA ALA A 296 13.46 4.28 7.50
C ALA A 296 13.41 5.81 7.70
N HIS A 297 13.41 6.59 6.61
CA HIS A 297 13.22 8.03 6.65
C HIS A 297 11.88 8.41 7.27
N THR A 298 10.78 7.92 6.70
CA THR A 298 9.41 8.17 7.16
C THR A 298 9.28 7.81 8.64
N CYS A 299 9.78 6.63 9.04
CA CYS A 299 9.72 6.18 10.43
C CYS A 299 10.39 7.19 11.38
N ARG A 300 11.61 7.65 11.06
CA ARG A 300 12.29 8.68 11.89
C ARG A 300 11.59 10.03 11.85
N GLN A 301 11.12 10.45 10.68
CA GLN A 301 10.47 11.74 10.50
C GLN A 301 9.15 11.82 11.29
N VAL A 302 8.39 10.73 11.30
CA VAL A 302 7.05 10.69 11.88
C VAL A 302 7.07 10.24 13.34
N LEU A 303 7.95 9.31 13.72
CA LEU A 303 8.00 8.73 15.06
C LEU A 303 9.14 9.28 15.93
N GLY A 304 10.08 10.03 15.36
CA GLY A 304 11.25 10.53 16.08
C GLY A 304 12.05 9.39 16.73
N ASP A 305 12.31 9.55 18.02
CA ASP A 305 13.05 8.58 18.84
C ASP A 305 12.28 7.26 19.05
N LYS A 306 10.96 7.23 18.77
CA LYS A 306 10.15 6.02 18.87
C LYS A 306 10.27 5.12 17.63
N CYS A 307 11.03 5.53 16.61
CA CYS A 307 11.21 4.72 15.40
C CYS A 307 11.99 3.44 15.71
N PRO A 308 11.40 2.23 15.56
CA PRO A 308 12.08 0.98 15.90
C PRO A 308 13.15 0.55 14.87
N LEU A 309 13.34 1.33 13.79
CA LEU A 309 14.27 1.03 12.71
C LEU A 309 15.64 1.64 12.97
N GLU A 310 16.23 1.31 14.12
CA GLU A 310 17.64 1.53 14.33
C GLU A 310 18.46 0.79 13.26
N ARG A 311 19.59 1.37 12.87
CA ARG A 311 20.39 0.90 11.72
C ARG A 311 20.75 -0.60 11.80
N THR A 312 21.02 -1.09 13.01
CA THR A 312 21.36 -2.50 13.30
C THR A 312 20.14 -3.42 13.28
N VAL A 313 19.01 -3.00 13.84
CA VAL A 313 17.74 -3.75 13.81
C VAL A 313 17.23 -3.85 12.38
N PHE A 314 17.33 -2.76 11.62
CA PHE A 314 16.94 -2.69 10.22
C PHE A 314 17.71 -3.69 9.34
N LEU A 315 19.03 -3.78 9.51
CA LEU A 315 19.86 -4.77 8.79
C LEU A 315 19.54 -6.21 9.21
N ARG A 316 19.17 -6.46 10.48
CA ARG A 316 18.70 -7.78 10.93
C ARG A 316 17.34 -8.15 10.34
N SER A 317 16.43 -7.19 10.20
CA SER A 317 15.15 -7.39 9.50
C SER A 317 15.37 -7.69 8.01
N LEU A 318 16.41 -7.12 7.40
CA LEU A 318 16.85 -7.48 6.05
C LEU A 318 17.51 -8.87 5.99
N ASN A 319 18.16 -9.36 7.04
CA ASN A 319 18.63 -10.76 7.10
C ASN A 319 17.47 -11.78 7.15
N ALA A 320 16.25 -11.35 7.50
CA ALA A 320 15.04 -12.16 7.38
C ALA A 320 14.41 -12.10 5.98
N SER A 321 14.91 -11.22 5.10
CA SER A 321 14.54 -11.14 3.69
C SER A 321 14.86 -12.45 2.98
N LEU A 322 14.09 -12.80 1.94
CA LEU A 322 14.49 -13.90 1.05
C LEU A 322 15.71 -13.49 0.20
N LEU A 323 16.02 -12.19 0.15
CA LEU A 323 17.29 -11.66 -0.33
C LEU A 323 18.35 -12.06 0.69
N ALA A 324 19.16 -13.05 0.35
CA ALA A 324 20.50 -13.06 0.90
C ALA A 324 21.20 -11.73 0.55
N PRO A 325 22.17 -11.29 1.37
CA PRO A 325 22.86 -10.01 1.19
C PRO A 325 23.49 -9.79 -0.20
N ASP A 326 23.54 -10.81 -1.06
CA ASP A 326 23.97 -10.74 -2.46
C ASP A 326 22.95 -10.11 -3.42
N ILE A 327 21.64 -10.09 -3.11
CA ILE A 327 20.63 -9.52 -4.03
C ILE A 327 20.33 -8.05 -3.74
N LEU A 328 20.30 -7.61 -2.49
CA LEU A 328 20.32 -6.18 -2.17
C LEU A 328 21.77 -5.73 -2.29
N PRO A 329 22.18 -5.05 -3.36
CA PRO A 329 23.56 -4.62 -3.45
C PRO A 329 23.80 -3.68 -2.27
N SER A 330 24.72 -4.03 -1.37
CA SER A 330 25.05 -3.20 -0.20
C SER A 330 25.34 -1.74 -0.61
N ARG A 331 25.90 -1.57 -1.81
CA ARG A 331 26.07 -0.27 -2.47
C ARG A 331 24.76 0.43 -2.80
N ALA A 332 23.77 -0.25 -3.39
CA ALA A 332 22.49 0.38 -3.74
C ALA A 332 21.72 0.82 -2.48
N LEU A 333 21.77 0.01 -1.41
CA LEU A 333 21.21 0.39 -0.11
C LEU A 333 21.98 1.58 0.48
N ALA A 334 23.31 1.53 0.50
CA ALA A 334 24.14 2.63 0.99
C ALA A 334 23.91 3.93 0.19
N ASP A 335 23.79 3.84 -1.14
CA ASP A 335 23.49 4.95 -2.02
C ASP A 335 22.09 5.53 -1.74
N ALA A 336 21.08 4.66 -1.53
CA ALA A 336 19.73 5.10 -1.18
C ALA A 336 19.71 5.80 0.18
N MET A 337 20.41 5.26 1.19
CA MET A 337 20.54 5.88 2.50
C MET A 337 21.30 7.22 2.44
N ARG A 338 22.35 7.32 1.61
CA ARG A 338 23.09 8.58 1.41
C ARG A 338 22.20 9.66 0.78
N ARG A 339 21.48 9.33 -0.30
CA ARG A 339 20.54 10.26 -0.97
C ARG A 339 19.46 10.79 -0.03
N ASP A 340 19.04 9.98 0.92
CA ASP A 340 18.02 10.34 1.89
C ASP A 340 18.58 11.21 3.04
N ALA A 341 19.85 10.98 3.43
CA ALA A 341 20.51 11.71 4.51
C ALA A 341 20.87 13.15 4.11
N THR A 342 21.33 13.40 2.88
CA THR A 342 21.76 14.74 2.40
C THR A 342 20.63 15.77 2.37
N ARG A 343 19.38 15.36 2.58
CA ARG A 343 18.21 16.24 2.60
C ARG A 343 17.78 16.69 3.99
N ARG A 344 18.43 16.23 5.06
CA ARG A 344 18.18 16.76 6.40
C ARG A 344 18.63 18.22 6.55
N ASP A 345 19.48 18.67 5.64
CA ASP A 345 20.15 19.96 5.69
C ASP A 345 19.53 20.99 4.71
N GLU A 346 18.46 20.61 3.98
CA GLU A 346 17.64 21.48 3.11
C GLU A 346 16.30 21.82 3.78
#